data_AF-A0A960WQ23-F1
#
_entry.id   AF-A0A960WQ23-F1
#
_cell.length_a   1.000
_cell.length_b   1.000
_cell.length_c   1.000
_cell.angle_alpha   90.00
_cell.angle_beta   90.00
_cell.angle_gamma   90.00
#
_symmetry.space_group_name_H-M   'P 1'
#
loop_
_entity.id
_entity.type
_entity.pdbx_description
1 polymer ?
#
loop_
_entity_poly.entity_id
_entity_poly.type
_entity_poly.pdbx_seq_one_letter_code
_entity_poly.pdbx_strand_id
1 'polypeptide(L)'
;MKCLFHLLLAASVLAGGQISAAPLKVYILVGQSNMEGHAKSETFDYIGDDPATAPLLKQMRGPDGQPAVCENVWISYLTGKFDGSANGEGFGKLSADYGARGDRPTEDGGKIGPEFTFGLTLDAALDEPVLIIKTAWGGRSLNTEFRPPSAGPYELNDYQKKLYYGPPGHGVPKDMDQWLAEKKQETGRFYRYMVEHVKHVLSDPKRVCPAYDANDGYEIAGFVWFQGFNDMVDGHTYPDRGKPERFAVYSDLLAHFIRDVRKDLNAPEMPFVIGVMGVGGAKADG
;
A
#
# COMPACT_ATOMS: atom_id res chain seq x y z
N MET A 1 35.63 -23.47 -74.95
CA MET A 1 35.79 -22.78 -73.65
C MET A 1 34.40 -22.40 -73.17
N LYS A 2 33.91 -23.02 -72.10
CA LYS A 2 32.54 -22.83 -71.58
C LYS A 2 32.53 -21.68 -70.56
N CYS A 3 31.56 -20.79 -70.73
CA CYS A 3 31.16 -19.74 -69.78
C CYS A 3 30.83 -20.31 -68.40
N LEU A 4 31.15 -19.57 -67.35
CA LEU A 4 30.53 -19.74 -66.04
C LEU A 4 30.53 -18.39 -65.28
N PHE A 5 29.41 -17.67 -65.37
CA PHE A 5 29.10 -16.52 -64.51
C PHE A 5 28.67 -17.07 -63.14
N HIS A 6 29.40 -16.75 -62.08
CA HIS A 6 28.96 -17.01 -60.70
C HIS A 6 28.22 -15.77 -60.18
N LEU A 7 26.91 -15.91 -59.98
CA LEU A 7 26.09 -14.95 -59.26
C LEU A 7 26.25 -15.23 -57.75
N LEU A 8 26.92 -14.35 -57.02
CA LEU A 8 26.96 -14.37 -55.55
C LEU A 8 25.70 -13.71 -55.01
N LEU A 9 24.78 -14.52 -54.48
CA LEU A 9 23.59 -14.05 -53.78
C LEU A 9 23.98 -13.76 -52.31
N ALA A 10 24.13 -12.48 -51.96
CA ALA A 10 24.33 -12.08 -50.56
C ALA A 10 22.99 -12.17 -49.82
N ALA A 11 22.82 -13.18 -48.98
CA ALA A 11 21.69 -13.30 -48.07
C ALA A 11 21.91 -12.34 -46.88
N SER A 12 21.25 -11.19 -46.93
CA SER A 12 21.17 -10.26 -45.79
C SER A 12 20.25 -10.85 -44.72
N VAL A 13 20.84 -11.39 -43.65
CA VAL A 13 20.13 -11.79 -42.44
C VAL A 13 19.74 -10.49 -41.71
N LEU A 14 18.47 -10.09 -41.84
CA LEU A 14 17.87 -9.08 -40.97
C LEU A 14 17.69 -9.73 -39.60
N ALA A 15 18.63 -9.45 -38.69
CA ALA A 15 18.44 -9.70 -37.27
C ALA A 15 17.36 -8.72 -36.79
N GLY A 16 16.10 -9.15 -36.84
CA GLY A 16 15.01 -8.47 -36.14
C GLY A 16 15.28 -8.57 -34.65
N GLY A 17 15.81 -7.51 -34.06
CA GLY A 17 15.83 -7.38 -32.61
C GLY A 17 14.38 -7.45 -32.12
N GLN A 18 14.04 -8.46 -31.32
CA GLN A 18 12.80 -8.43 -30.57
C GLN A 18 12.87 -7.21 -29.66
N ILE A 19 12.07 -6.19 -29.97
CA ILE A 19 11.75 -5.14 -29.01
C ILE A 19 10.95 -5.86 -27.92
N SER A 20 11.60 -6.22 -26.81
CA SER A 20 10.89 -6.68 -25.61
C SER A 20 10.00 -5.53 -25.15
N ALA A 21 8.73 -5.80 -24.85
CA ALA A 21 7.89 -4.78 -24.27
C ALA A 21 8.41 -4.47 -22.85
N ALA A 22 8.06 -3.30 -22.32
CA ALA A 22 8.48 -2.93 -20.99
C ALA A 22 7.72 -3.77 -19.92
N PRO A 23 8.37 -4.09 -18.79
CA PRO A 23 7.79 -4.95 -17.77
C PRO A 23 6.57 -4.32 -17.09
N LEU A 24 5.70 -5.15 -16.52
CA LEU A 24 4.61 -4.72 -15.64
C LEU A 24 5.16 -3.90 -14.47
N LYS A 25 4.63 -2.69 -14.25
CA LYS A 25 5.00 -1.86 -13.10
C LYS A 25 4.11 -2.19 -11.90
N VAL A 26 4.73 -2.63 -10.80
CA VAL A 26 4.02 -2.99 -9.56
C VAL A 26 4.21 -1.91 -8.49
N TYR A 27 3.11 -1.38 -7.97
CA TYR A 27 3.12 -0.44 -6.84
C TYR A 27 2.39 -1.04 -5.65
N ILE A 28 3.01 -0.97 -4.47
CA ILE A 28 2.46 -1.55 -3.25
C ILE A 28 1.94 -0.43 -2.35
N LEU A 29 0.66 -0.45 -2.01
CA LEU A 29 -0.01 0.56 -1.19
C LEU A 29 -0.39 -0.05 0.16
N VAL A 30 0.22 0.41 1.24
CA VAL A 30 0.04 -0.17 2.58
C VAL A 30 -0.28 0.90 3.61
N GLY A 31 -1.21 0.61 4.52
CA GLY A 31 -1.42 1.48 5.66
C GLY A 31 -2.62 1.12 6.52
N GLN A 32 -3.10 2.13 7.24
CA GLN A 32 -4.29 2.03 8.09
C GLN A 32 -5.50 2.75 7.47
N SER A 33 -6.45 3.25 8.25
CA SER A 33 -7.72 3.82 7.77
C SER A 33 -7.63 4.88 6.66
N ASN A 34 -6.56 5.69 6.64
CA ASN A 34 -6.31 6.64 5.55
C ASN A 34 -5.97 5.93 4.22
N MET A 35 -5.21 4.84 4.26
CA MET A 35 -4.96 3.99 3.10
C MET A 35 -6.21 3.18 2.74
N GLU A 36 -6.99 2.70 3.71
CA GLU A 36 -8.26 2.02 3.40
C GLU A 36 -9.15 2.90 2.56
N GLY A 37 -9.28 4.18 2.90
CA GLY A 37 -10.10 5.13 2.16
C GLY A 37 -11.56 5.11 2.62
N HIS A 38 -11.91 5.99 3.56
CA HIS A 38 -13.26 6.04 4.13
C HIS A 38 -14.17 7.12 3.54
N ALA A 39 -13.66 7.93 2.62
CA ALA A 39 -14.47 8.88 1.86
C ALA A 39 -15.52 8.11 1.06
N LYS A 40 -16.74 8.64 0.99
CA LYS A 40 -17.80 8.01 0.20
C LYS A 40 -17.68 8.46 -1.25
N SER A 41 -17.86 7.54 -2.18
CA SER A 41 -17.73 7.85 -3.61
C SER A 41 -18.77 8.90 -4.08
N GLU A 42 -19.93 8.99 -3.42
CA GLU A 42 -20.94 10.05 -3.67
C GLU A 42 -20.49 11.48 -3.27
N THR A 43 -19.33 11.63 -2.61
CA THR A 43 -18.86 12.93 -2.09
C THR A 43 -17.66 13.51 -2.82
N PHE A 44 -16.96 12.76 -3.68
CA PHE A 44 -15.71 13.30 -4.25
C PHE A 44 -15.91 14.39 -5.32
N ASP A 45 -17.15 14.65 -5.78
CA ASP A 45 -17.42 15.79 -6.67
C ASP A 45 -17.13 17.15 -6.02
N TYR A 46 -17.19 17.25 -4.69
CA TYR A 46 -16.89 18.50 -3.97
C TYR A 46 -15.45 18.97 -4.16
N ILE A 47 -14.52 18.10 -4.58
CA ILE A 47 -13.16 18.56 -4.94
C ILE A 47 -13.19 19.48 -6.17
N GLY A 48 -14.26 19.47 -6.96
CA GLY A 48 -14.42 20.39 -8.09
C GLY A 48 -14.76 21.82 -7.69
N ASP A 49 -15.18 22.06 -6.45
CA ASP A 49 -15.53 23.40 -5.97
C ASP A 49 -14.29 24.30 -5.82
N ASP A 50 -13.12 23.70 -5.60
CA ASP A 50 -11.83 24.39 -5.64
C ASP A 50 -11.24 24.32 -7.07
N PRO A 51 -10.98 25.47 -7.72
CA PRO A 51 -10.34 25.52 -9.04
C PRO A 51 -9.02 24.75 -9.13
N ALA A 52 -8.29 24.61 -8.02
CA ALA A 52 -7.01 23.87 -7.98
C ALA A 52 -7.20 22.35 -8.15
N THR A 53 -8.34 21.80 -7.72
CA THR A 53 -8.64 20.36 -7.78
C THR A 53 -9.69 19.99 -8.84
N ALA A 54 -10.33 20.97 -9.48
CA ALA A 54 -11.22 20.75 -10.61
C ALA A 54 -10.59 19.94 -11.78
N PRO A 55 -9.30 20.11 -12.16
CA PRO A 55 -8.68 19.25 -13.18
C PRO A 55 -8.59 17.78 -12.76
N LEU A 56 -8.38 17.50 -11.45
CA LEU A 56 -8.35 16.15 -10.92
C LEU A 56 -9.76 15.52 -10.99
N LEU A 57 -10.81 16.26 -10.63
CA LEU A 57 -12.17 15.76 -10.77
C LEU A 57 -12.50 15.35 -12.22
N LYS A 58 -12.02 16.12 -13.19
CA LYS A 58 -12.20 15.79 -14.61
C LYS A 58 -11.55 14.45 -14.98
N GLN A 59 -10.41 14.10 -14.39
CA GLN A 59 -9.78 12.78 -14.59
C GLN A 59 -10.52 11.66 -13.87
N MET A 60 -11.14 11.97 -12.73
CA MET A 60 -11.89 11.01 -11.92
C MET A 60 -13.24 10.61 -12.53
N ARG A 61 -13.71 11.30 -13.58
CA ARG A 61 -15.01 11.09 -14.21
C ARG A 61 -14.87 10.55 -15.62
N GLY A 62 -15.54 9.42 -15.89
CA GLY A 62 -15.66 8.85 -17.22
C GLY A 62 -16.61 9.65 -18.13
N PRO A 63 -16.70 9.30 -19.42
CA PRO A 63 -17.56 9.98 -20.39
C PRO A 63 -19.06 9.97 -20.05
N ASP A 64 -19.49 9.01 -19.25
CA ASP A 64 -20.86 8.82 -18.76
C ASP A 64 -21.14 9.50 -17.41
N GLY A 65 -20.15 10.22 -16.87
CA GLY A 65 -20.21 10.87 -15.56
C GLY A 65 -20.02 9.92 -14.37
N GLN A 66 -19.85 8.61 -14.60
CA GLN A 66 -19.50 7.67 -13.54
C GLN A 66 -18.02 7.81 -13.16
N PRO A 67 -17.59 7.25 -12.01
CA PRO A 67 -16.16 7.19 -11.71
C PRO A 67 -15.41 6.54 -12.87
N ALA A 68 -14.30 7.16 -13.30
CA ALA A 68 -13.47 6.62 -14.36
C ALA A 68 -12.97 5.21 -13.99
N VAL A 69 -12.75 4.39 -15.02
CA VAL A 69 -12.07 3.10 -14.90
C VAL A 69 -10.75 3.24 -15.62
N CYS A 70 -9.64 2.92 -14.96
CA CYS A 70 -8.32 3.03 -15.56
C CYS A 70 -8.18 2.11 -16.79
N GLU A 71 -7.46 2.57 -17.79
CA GLU A 71 -7.20 1.84 -19.03
C GLU A 71 -6.16 0.75 -18.81
N ASN A 72 -5.03 1.09 -18.18
CA ASN A 72 -3.86 0.23 -18.02
C ASN A 72 -3.51 -0.08 -16.55
N VAL A 73 -4.41 0.21 -15.60
CA VAL A 73 -4.18 -0.03 -14.17
C VAL A 73 -5.14 -1.07 -13.61
N TRP A 74 -4.56 -2.11 -13.02
CA TRP A 74 -5.26 -3.14 -12.25
C TRP A 74 -4.88 -3.04 -10.78
N ILE A 75 -5.75 -3.57 -9.93
CA ILE A 75 -5.54 -3.59 -8.49
C ILE A 75 -5.92 -4.95 -7.91
N SER A 76 -5.12 -5.41 -6.96
CA SER A 76 -5.52 -6.39 -5.95
C SER A 76 -5.55 -5.69 -4.60
N TYR A 77 -6.63 -5.88 -3.84
CA TYR A 77 -6.81 -5.28 -2.54
C TYR A 77 -7.17 -6.33 -1.49
N LEU A 78 -6.26 -6.56 -0.55
CA LEU A 78 -6.52 -7.32 0.67
C LEU A 78 -6.94 -6.38 1.80
N THR A 79 -8.14 -6.64 2.32
CA THR A 79 -8.69 -5.97 3.50
C THR A 79 -9.65 -6.91 4.21
N GLY A 80 -10.30 -6.45 5.27
CA GLY A 80 -11.25 -7.25 6.02
C GLY A 80 -11.73 -6.56 7.29
N LYS A 81 -12.30 -7.38 8.18
CA LYS A 81 -12.61 -6.93 9.54
C LYS A 81 -11.38 -6.26 10.17
N PHE A 82 -11.62 -5.25 11.00
CA PHE A 82 -10.55 -4.46 11.59
C PHE A 82 -9.53 -5.34 12.33
N ASP A 83 -9.97 -6.42 12.97
CA ASP A 83 -9.15 -7.41 13.70
C ASP A 83 -8.44 -8.44 12.81
N GLY A 84 -8.53 -8.34 11.48
CA GLY A 84 -7.90 -9.26 10.54
C GLY A 84 -8.42 -10.70 10.60
N SER A 85 -9.55 -10.96 11.29
CA SER A 85 -10.12 -12.32 11.44
C SER A 85 -10.80 -12.83 10.17
N ALA A 86 -11.21 -11.93 9.29
CA ALA A 86 -11.91 -12.22 8.06
C ALA A 86 -11.41 -11.30 6.94
N ASN A 87 -10.25 -11.63 6.39
CA ASN A 87 -9.68 -10.95 5.24
C ASN A 87 -10.18 -11.56 3.94
N GLY A 88 -10.29 -10.75 2.89
CA GLY A 88 -10.60 -11.18 1.54
C GLY A 88 -9.95 -10.28 0.50
N GLU A 89 -9.66 -10.85 -0.66
CA GLU A 89 -9.09 -10.14 -1.80
C GLU A 89 -10.21 -9.79 -2.78
N GLY A 90 -10.36 -8.50 -3.09
CA GLY A 90 -11.06 -8.09 -4.30
C GLY A 90 -10.08 -7.49 -5.29
N PHE A 91 -10.25 -7.80 -6.57
CA PHE A 91 -9.32 -7.42 -7.61
C PHE A 91 -10.02 -7.15 -8.95
N GLY A 92 -9.36 -6.41 -9.82
CA GLY A 92 -9.88 -6.06 -11.14
C GLY A 92 -9.22 -4.81 -11.72
N LYS A 93 -9.85 -4.23 -12.75
CA LYS A 93 -9.47 -2.89 -13.21
C LYS A 93 -9.74 -1.87 -12.11
N LEU A 94 -8.85 -0.90 -11.98
CA LEU A 94 -8.97 0.13 -10.96
C LEU A 94 -10.10 1.11 -11.29
N SER A 95 -10.99 1.33 -10.32
CA SER A 95 -12.01 2.39 -10.28
C SER A 95 -12.13 2.92 -8.84
N ALA A 96 -13.15 3.73 -8.55
CA ALA A 96 -13.37 4.38 -7.25
C ALA A 96 -14.07 3.49 -6.19
N ASP A 97 -13.91 2.17 -6.28
CA ASP A 97 -14.61 1.13 -5.50
C ASP A 97 -13.64 0.25 -4.66
N TYR A 98 -12.37 0.67 -4.56
CA TYR A 98 -11.33 0.00 -3.76
C TYR A 98 -11.02 0.70 -2.44
N GLY A 99 -11.92 1.58 -1.97
CA GLY A 99 -11.88 2.14 -0.62
C GLY A 99 -12.24 1.12 0.47
N ALA A 100 -12.58 1.56 1.68
CA ALA A 100 -12.85 0.67 2.80
C ALA A 100 -14.09 -0.22 2.59
N ARG A 101 -13.95 -1.52 2.87
CA ARG A 101 -14.95 -2.58 2.59
C ARG A 101 -15.57 -3.26 3.82
N GLY A 102 -15.04 -2.98 5.01
CA GLY A 102 -15.59 -3.50 6.26
C GLY A 102 -15.60 -5.04 6.31
N ASP A 103 -16.77 -5.62 6.56
CA ASP A 103 -16.96 -7.08 6.68
C ASP A 103 -17.25 -7.79 5.34
N ARG A 104 -17.28 -7.04 4.22
CA ARG A 104 -17.48 -7.57 2.86
C ARG A 104 -16.24 -7.29 2.00
N PRO A 105 -15.08 -7.87 2.31
CA PRO A 105 -13.78 -7.47 1.73
C PRO A 105 -13.65 -7.64 0.21
N THR A 106 -14.53 -8.44 -0.40
CA THR A 106 -14.55 -8.71 -1.85
C THR A 106 -15.59 -7.88 -2.60
N GLU A 107 -16.36 -7.02 -1.92
CA GLU A 107 -17.44 -6.21 -2.51
C GLU A 107 -17.13 -4.71 -2.44
N ASP A 108 -17.73 -3.92 -3.32
CA ASP A 108 -17.69 -2.47 -3.24
C ASP A 108 -18.37 -1.97 -1.94
N GLY A 109 -17.62 -1.16 -1.17
CA GLY A 109 -18.08 -0.51 0.04
C GLY A 109 -18.77 0.85 -0.19
N GLY A 110 -18.85 1.32 -1.44
CA GLY A 110 -19.27 2.67 -1.80
C GLY A 110 -18.26 3.73 -1.36
N LYS A 111 -16.98 3.34 -1.28
CA LYS A 111 -15.90 4.13 -0.70
C LYS A 111 -14.68 4.20 -1.61
N ILE A 112 -13.97 5.30 -1.48
CA ILE A 112 -12.78 5.63 -2.25
C ILE A 112 -11.58 5.84 -1.31
N GLY A 113 -10.42 5.32 -1.72
CA GLY A 113 -9.14 5.62 -1.11
C GLY A 113 -8.13 6.26 -2.06
N PRO A 114 -6.88 6.43 -1.60
CA PRO A 114 -5.83 7.08 -2.38
C PRO A 114 -5.44 6.27 -3.63
N GLU A 115 -5.77 4.99 -3.70
CA GLU A 115 -5.48 4.13 -4.85
C GLU A 115 -6.07 4.68 -6.15
N PHE A 116 -7.26 5.31 -6.10
CA PHE A 116 -7.96 5.71 -7.33
C PHE A 116 -7.22 6.82 -8.07
N THR A 117 -6.95 7.94 -7.40
CA THR A 117 -6.24 9.07 -8.02
C THR A 117 -4.75 8.78 -8.21
N PHE A 118 -4.16 7.93 -7.37
CA PHE A 118 -2.81 7.41 -7.60
C PHE A 118 -2.76 6.63 -8.92
N GLY A 119 -3.68 5.70 -9.14
CA GLY A 119 -3.72 4.92 -10.37
C GLY A 119 -4.07 5.74 -11.60
N LEU A 120 -5.04 6.67 -11.54
CA LEU A 120 -5.30 7.59 -12.67
C LEU A 120 -4.06 8.40 -13.06
N THR A 121 -3.25 8.80 -12.08
CA THR A 121 -2.00 9.52 -12.34
C THR A 121 -0.98 8.62 -13.05
N LEU A 122 -0.87 7.34 -12.65
CA LEU A 122 0.00 6.38 -13.31
C LEU A 122 -0.47 6.02 -14.72
N ASP A 123 -1.78 5.84 -14.90
CA ASP A 123 -2.43 5.53 -16.18
C ASP A 123 -2.17 6.63 -17.22
N ALA A 124 -2.14 7.89 -16.78
CA ALA A 124 -1.82 9.03 -17.65
C ALA A 124 -0.32 9.21 -17.90
N ALA A 125 0.55 8.63 -17.07
CA ALA A 125 1.99 8.87 -17.09
C ALA A 125 2.81 7.72 -17.70
N LEU A 126 2.24 6.51 -17.76
CA LEU A 126 2.93 5.29 -18.17
C LEU A 126 2.20 4.64 -19.35
N ASP A 127 2.97 4.20 -20.34
CA ASP A 127 2.46 3.40 -21.45
C ASP A 127 2.39 1.90 -21.09
N GLU A 128 3.15 1.49 -20.07
CA GLU A 128 3.19 0.11 -19.56
C GLU A 128 1.96 -0.25 -18.72
N PRO A 129 1.60 -1.54 -18.65
CA PRO A 129 0.60 -1.97 -17.68
C PRO A 129 1.08 -1.75 -16.25
N VAL A 130 0.12 -1.46 -15.36
CA VAL A 130 0.35 -1.20 -13.94
C VAL A 130 -0.49 -2.15 -13.09
N LEU A 131 0.13 -2.68 -12.04
CA LEU A 131 -0.54 -3.45 -10.99
C LEU A 131 -0.33 -2.79 -9.63
N ILE A 132 -1.42 -2.36 -9.01
CA ILE A 132 -1.44 -1.92 -7.62
C ILE A 132 -1.73 -3.13 -6.73
N ILE A 133 -0.92 -3.34 -5.69
CA ILE A 133 -1.20 -4.30 -4.62
C ILE A 133 -1.45 -3.50 -3.35
N LYS A 134 -2.71 -3.44 -2.92
CA LYS A 134 -3.13 -2.68 -1.75
C LYS A 134 -3.36 -3.62 -0.57
N THR A 135 -2.86 -3.26 0.61
CA THR A 135 -3.18 -3.95 1.87
C THR A 135 -3.43 -2.93 2.96
N ALA A 136 -4.65 -2.84 3.47
CA ALA A 136 -5.00 -1.80 4.43
C ALA A 136 -6.07 -2.24 5.43
N TRP A 137 -5.88 -1.83 6.69
CA TRP A 137 -6.77 -2.15 7.81
C TRP A 137 -6.80 -1.03 8.85
N GLY A 138 -8.01 -0.67 9.29
CA GLY A 138 -8.20 0.38 10.28
C GLY A 138 -7.63 0.04 11.66
N GLY A 139 -7.14 1.05 12.37
CA GLY A 139 -6.74 0.94 13.78
C GLY A 139 -5.46 0.15 14.02
N ARG A 140 -4.55 0.09 13.03
CA ARG A 140 -3.27 -0.64 13.13
C ARG A 140 -2.09 0.30 13.35
N SER A 141 -1.19 -0.10 14.23
CA SER A 141 0.02 0.63 14.59
C SER A 141 1.27 -0.01 13.99
N LEU A 142 2.26 0.84 13.72
CA LEU A 142 3.62 0.40 13.41
C LEU A 142 4.28 -0.21 14.65
N ASN A 143 3.97 0.30 15.85
CA ASN A 143 4.55 -0.19 17.09
C ASN A 143 4.18 -1.65 17.43
N THR A 144 3.08 -2.19 16.89
CA THR A 144 2.56 -3.52 17.20
C THR A 144 2.24 -4.32 15.92
N GLU A 145 1.13 -4.02 15.22
CA GLU A 145 0.57 -4.91 14.21
C GLU A 145 1.39 -4.96 12.92
N PHE A 146 1.95 -3.83 12.52
CA PHE A 146 2.90 -3.72 11.41
C PHE A 146 4.36 -3.80 11.86
N ARG A 147 4.62 -4.16 13.14
CA ARG A 147 5.98 -4.18 13.67
C ARG A 147 6.85 -5.14 12.84
N PRO A 148 7.96 -4.64 12.26
CA PRO A 148 8.79 -5.43 11.37
C PRO A 148 9.65 -6.44 12.17
N PRO A 149 9.96 -7.62 11.61
CA PRO A 149 10.69 -8.68 12.32
C PRO A 149 12.03 -8.24 12.92
N SER A 150 12.80 -7.42 12.21
CA SER A 150 14.13 -6.96 12.67
C SER A 150 14.07 -5.96 13.82
N ALA A 151 12.90 -5.42 14.16
CA ALA A 151 12.70 -4.60 15.35
C ALA A 151 12.49 -5.44 16.63
N GLY A 152 12.46 -6.78 16.52
CA GLY A 152 12.25 -7.67 17.66
C GLY A 152 10.80 -7.65 18.20
N PRO A 153 10.55 -8.28 19.36
CA PRO A 153 9.22 -8.33 19.95
C PRO A 153 8.73 -6.94 20.41
N TYR A 154 7.43 -6.82 20.68
CA TYR A 154 6.90 -5.67 21.38
C TYR A 154 7.40 -5.66 22.83
N GLU A 155 7.83 -4.49 23.30
CA GLU A 155 8.29 -4.28 24.67
C GLU A 155 7.58 -3.06 25.28
N LEU A 156 7.24 -3.17 26.57
CA LEU A 156 6.71 -2.03 27.32
C LEU A 156 7.82 -1.01 27.57
N ASN A 157 7.52 0.27 27.32
CA ASN A 157 8.40 1.35 27.75
C ASN A 157 8.27 1.58 29.28
N ASP A 158 9.16 2.38 29.86
CA ASP A 158 9.18 2.59 31.32
C ASP A 158 7.94 3.32 31.85
N TYR A 159 7.33 4.19 31.04
CA TYR A 159 6.06 4.83 31.38
C TYR A 159 4.93 3.80 31.49
N GLN A 160 4.83 2.89 30.52
CA GLN A 160 3.84 1.82 30.51
C GLN A 160 4.07 0.84 31.66
N LYS A 161 5.33 0.44 31.94
CA LYS A 161 5.63 -0.41 33.11
C LYS A 161 5.13 0.24 34.40
N LYS A 162 5.43 1.53 34.61
CA LYS A 162 4.98 2.25 35.80
C LYS A 162 3.45 2.35 35.88
N LEU A 163 2.79 2.59 34.75
CA LEU A 163 1.35 2.76 34.68
C LEU A 163 0.60 1.43 34.82
N TYR A 164 1.04 0.37 34.13
CA TYR A 164 0.31 -0.88 34.00
C TYR A 164 0.46 -1.79 35.21
N TYR A 165 1.59 -1.71 35.91
CA TYR A 165 1.79 -2.37 37.20
C TYR A 165 1.42 -1.48 38.41
N GLY A 166 0.82 -0.32 38.15
CA GLY A 166 0.30 0.61 39.14
C GLY A 166 -1.18 0.35 39.47
N PRO A 167 -1.85 1.32 40.12
CA PRO A 167 -3.30 1.25 40.36
C PRO A 167 -4.10 1.14 39.06
N PRO A 168 -5.25 0.44 39.05
CA PRO A 168 -6.11 0.38 37.87
C PRO A 168 -6.52 1.76 37.37
N GLY A 169 -6.55 1.93 36.05
CA GLY A 169 -6.87 3.19 35.41
C GLY A 169 -7.35 3.03 33.97
N HIS A 170 -7.76 4.13 33.35
CA HIS A 170 -8.18 4.11 31.95
C HIS A 170 -7.04 3.64 31.04
N GLY A 171 -7.30 2.65 30.18
CA GLY A 171 -6.32 2.09 29.26
C GLY A 171 -5.25 1.20 29.91
N VAL A 172 -5.36 0.92 31.21
CA VAL A 172 -4.54 -0.10 31.89
C VAL A 172 -5.19 -1.47 31.69
N PRO A 173 -4.45 -2.51 31.25
CA PRO A 173 -5.01 -3.84 31.12
C PRO A 173 -5.50 -4.39 32.47
N LYS A 174 -6.67 -5.02 32.47
CA LYS A 174 -7.24 -5.64 33.68
C LYS A 174 -6.57 -6.98 34.01
N ASP A 175 -6.16 -7.70 32.97
CA ASP A 175 -5.41 -8.95 33.05
C ASP A 175 -4.12 -8.76 32.22
N MET A 176 -3.00 -8.65 32.94
CA MET A 176 -1.71 -8.39 32.31
C MET A 176 -1.17 -9.59 31.55
N ASP A 177 -1.42 -10.81 32.03
CA ASP A 177 -0.92 -12.02 31.38
C ASP A 177 -1.66 -12.26 30.06
N GLN A 178 -2.98 -12.10 30.08
CA GLN A 178 -3.79 -12.14 28.85
C GLN A 178 -3.35 -11.05 27.87
N TRP A 179 -3.21 -9.81 28.34
CA TRP A 179 -2.83 -8.69 27.47
C TRP A 179 -1.45 -8.87 26.84
N LEU A 180 -0.46 -9.38 27.59
CA LEU A 180 0.86 -9.67 27.05
C LEU A 180 0.82 -10.82 26.04
N ALA A 181 0.01 -11.86 26.28
CA ALA A 181 -0.18 -12.95 25.33
C ALA A 181 -0.80 -12.46 24.01
N GLU A 182 -1.85 -11.64 24.09
CA GLU A 182 -2.48 -11.01 22.93
C GLU A 182 -1.52 -10.08 22.19
N LYS A 183 -0.78 -9.22 22.89
CA LYS A 183 0.22 -8.34 22.27
C LYS A 183 1.30 -9.12 21.53
N LYS A 184 1.77 -10.23 22.10
CA LYS A 184 2.73 -11.11 21.42
C LYS A 184 2.16 -11.71 20.14
N GLN A 185 0.89 -12.11 20.13
CA GLN A 185 0.22 -12.65 18.93
C GLN A 185 0.03 -11.57 17.85
N GLU A 186 -0.38 -10.37 18.25
CA GLU A 186 -0.62 -9.25 17.32
C GLU A 186 0.66 -8.68 16.72
N THR A 187 1.80 -8.83 17.40
CA THR A 187 3.08 -8.28 16.96
C THR A 187 3.48 -8.79 15.58
N GLY A 188 3.53 -7.87 14.60
CA GLY A 188 3.88 -8.13 13.21
C GLY A 188 2.85 -8.95 12.43
N ARG A 189 1.63 -9.17 12.95
CA ARG A 189 0.62 -9.99 12.27
C ARG A 189 0.20 -9.38 10.93
N PHE A 190 -0.02 -8.08 10.88
CA PHE A 190 -0.45 -7.38 9.66
C PHE A 190 0.73 -7.11 8.72
N TYR A 191 1.96 -7.00 9.25
CA TYR A 191 3.17 -7.08 8.43
C TYR A 191 3.21 -8.41 7.65
N ARG A 192 2.97 -9.54 8.34
CA ARG A 192 2.95 -10.86 7.70
C ARG A 192 1.86 -10.97 6.64
N TYR A 193 0.61 -10.55 6.95
CA TYR A 193 -0.47 -10.53 5.96
C TYR A 193 -0.13 -9.70 4.72
N MET A 194 0.48 -8.53 4.89
CA MET A 194 0.94 -7.69 3.79
C MET A 194 1.96 -8.44 2.91
N VAL A 195 3.05 -8.94 3.48
CA VAL A 195 4.11 -9.63 2.72
C VAL A 195 3.57 -10.88 2.02
N GLU A 196 2.76 -11.68 2.72
CA GLU A 196 2.14 -12.88 2.18
C GLU A 196 1.23 -12.57 0.99
N HIS A 197 0.44 -11.50 1.09
CA HIS A 197 -0.45 -11.10 0.01
C HIS A 197 0.30 -10.57 -1.22
N VAL A 198 1.32 -9.73 -1.01
CA VAL A 198 2.17 -9.25 -2.11
C VAL A 198 2.81 -10.43 -2.83
N LYS A 199 3.38 -11.40 -2.10
CA LYS A 199 3.95 -12.61 -2.68
C LYS A 199 2.92 -13.47 -3.40
N HIS A 200 1.71 -13.58 -2.85
CA HIS A 200 0.63 -14.32 -3.47
C HIS A 200 0.26 -13.72 -4.83
N VAL A 201 0.03 -12.41 -4.91
CA VAL A 201 -0.31 -11.73 -6.17
C VAL A 201 0.84 -11.83 -7.18
N LEU A 202 2.09 -11.64 -6.72
CA LEU A 202 3.26 -11.72 -7.60
C LEU A 202 3.59 -13.14 -8.09
N SER A 203 3.06 -14.17 -7.44
CA SER A 203 3.21 -15.57 -7.91
C SER A 203 2.35 -15.89 -9.13
N ASP A 204 1.26 -15.13 -9.34
CA ASP A 204 0.40 -15.22 -10.52
C ASP A 204 -0.19 -13.83 -10.86
N PRO A 205 0.60 -12.90 -11.41
CA PRO A 205 0.13 -11.55 -11.72
C PRO A 205 -0.97 -11.54 -12.78
N LYS A 206 -0.96 -12.52 -13.70
CA LYS A 206 -1.91 -12.63 -14.82
C LYS A 206 -3.36 -12.76 -14.33
N ARG A 207 -3.57 -13.40 -13.18
CA ARG A 207 -4.89 -13.52 -12.53
C ARG A 207 -5.53 -12.16 -12.24
N VAL A 208 -4.73 -11.17 -11.85
CA VAL A 208 -5.18 -9.83 -11.49
C VAL A 208 -5.08 -8.86 -12.67
N CYS A 209 -3.95 -8.91 -13.38
CA CYS A 209 -3.63 -8.07 -14.52
C CYS A 209 -3.50 -8.93 -15.79
N PRO A 210 -4.58 -9.10 -16.58
CA PRO A 210 -4.53 -9.86 -17.83
C PRO A 210 -3.56 -9.31 -18.87
N ALA A 211 -3.07 -8.07 -18.72
CA ALA A 211 -2.06 -7.50 -19.60
C ALA A 211 -0.63 -7.99 -19.29
N TYR A 212 -0.39 -8.63 -18.14
CA TYR A 212 0.93 -9.17 -17.78
C TYR A 212 1.45 -10.19 -18.82
N ASP A 213 2.69 -10.04 -19.27
CA ASP A 213 3.41 -11.03 -20.06
C ASP A 213 4.58 -11.58 -19.25
N ALA A 214 4.66 -12.91 -19.13
CA ALA A 214 5.72 -13.57 -18.39
C ALA A 214 7.10 -13.44 -19.07
N ASN A 215 7.14 -13.16 -20.38
CA ASN A 215 8.39 -12.92 -21.10
C ASN A 215 9.01 -11.57 -20.74
N ASP A 216 8.19 -10.54 -20.48
CA ASP A 216 8.65 -9.21 -20.10
C ASP A 216 8.84 -9.08 -18.58
N GLY A 217 8.09 -9.87 -17.79
CA GLY A 217 8.22 -9.91 -16.33
C GLY A 217 7.59 -8.69 -15.65
N TYR A 218 7.98 -8.46 -14.40
CA TYR A 218 7.51 -7.33 -13.60
C TYR A 218 8.64 -6.64 -12.83
N GLU A 219 8.40 -5.39 -12.47
CA GLU A 219 9.26 -4.58 -11.61
C GLU A 219 8.43 -4.04 -10.43
N ILE A 220 8.93 -4.23 -9.20
CA ILE A 220 8.37 -3.54 -8.03
C ILE A 220 8.87 -2.10 -8.04
N ALA A 221 8.07 -1.22 -8.64
CA ALA A 221 8.42 0.16 -8.97
C ALA A 221 8.28 1.12 -7.78
N GLY A 222 7.54 0.74 -6.73
CA GLY A 222 7.47 1.56 -5.52
C GLY A 222 6.57 1.01 -4.43
N PHE A 223 6.76 1.55 -3.23
CA PHE A 223 5.97 1.28 -2.05
C PHE A 223 5.46 2.59 -1.46
N VAL A 224 4.16 2.65 -1.15
CA VAL A 224 3.52 3.80 -0.53
C VAL A 224 3.00 3.38 0.85
N TRP A 225 3.56 3.98 1.90
CA TRP A 225 3.14 3.79 3.27
C TRP A 225 2.27 4.97 3.71
N PHE A 226 1.01 4.71 4.08
CA PHE A 226 0.13 5.73 4.64
C PHE A 226 -0.51 5.29 5.97
N GLN A 227 0.25 5.53 7.03
CA GLN A 227 -0.09 5.17 8.41
C GLN A 227 0.48 6.25 9.34
N GLY A 228 0.02 6.27 10.58
CA GLY A 228 0.61 7.08 11.63
C GLY A 228 -0.40 7.50 12.70
N PHE A 229 -1.70 7.52 12.37
CA PHE A 229 -2.72 8.08 13.27
C PHE A 229 -2.79 7.32 14.59
N ASN A 230 -2.79 5.98 14.52
CA ASN A 230 -2.92 5.14 15.70
C ASN A 230 -1.69 5.28 16.63
N ASP A 231 -0.49 5.37 16.05
CA ASP A 231 0.73 5.70 16.81
C ASP A 231 0.67 7.13 17.38
N MET A 232 0.18 8.11 16.61
CA MET A 232 0.07 9.51 17.05
C MET A 232 -0.84 9.67 18.29
N VAL A 233 -1.95 8.92 18.36
CA VAL A 233 -2.90 9.00 19.47
C VAL A 233 -2.58 8.05 20.63
N ASP A 234 -1.65 7.11 20.45
CA ASP A 234 -1.18 6.21 21.51
C ASP A 234 -0.29 6.95 22.51
N GLY A 235 -0.94 7.56 23.50
CA GLY A 235 -0.28 8.28 24.58
C GLY A 235 0.43 7.37 25.60
N HIS A 236 0.30 6.05 25.50
CA HIS A 236 1.00 5.13 26.40
C HIS A 236 2.35 4.74 25.81
N THR A 237 2.38 4.43 24.52
CA THR A 237 3.63 4.18 23.79
C THR A 237 4.42 5.47 23.56
N TYR A 238 3.73 6.60 23.30
CA TYR A 238 4.33 7.90 23.02
C TYR A 238 3.86 8.99 24.03
N PRO A 239 4.28 8.91 25.31
CA PRO A 239 3.72 9.71 26.40
C PRO A 239 4.13 11.20 26.37
N ASP A 240 5.25 11.54 25.73
CA ASP A 240 5.86 12.87 25.74
C ASP A 240 5.20 13.86 24.76
N ARG A 241 3.92 14.17 24.97
CA ARG A 241 3.16 15.12 24.12
C ARG A 241 3.87 16.48 24.00
N GLY A 242 3.97 16.98 22.76
CA GLY A 242 4.55 18.29 22.45
C GLY A 242 6.09 18.34 22.53
N LYS A 243 6.77 17.21 22.72
CA LYS A 243 8.25 17.15 22.66
C LYS A 243 8.71 16.71 21.27
N PRO A 244 9.81 17.29 20.73
CA PRO A 244 10.32 16.93 19.40
C PRO A 244 10.61 15.43 19.22
N GLU A 245 11.18 14.78 20.25
CA GLU A 245 11.57 13.37 20.19
C GLU A 245 10.43 12.38 20.48
N ARG A 246 9.19 12.85 20.58
CA ARG A 246 8.04 12.02 20.98
C ARG A 246 7.92 10.75 20.13
N PHE A 247 8.23 10.84 18.84
CA PHE A 247 8.07 9.76 17.87
C PHE A 247 9.39 9.10 17.44
N ALA A 248 10.48 9.26 18.22
CA ALA A 248 11.77 8.62 17.92
C ALA A 248 11.64 7.10 17.70
N VAL A 249 10.86 6.41 18.55
CA VAL A 249 10.58 4.97 18.40
C VAL A 249 9.85 4.67 17.08
N TYR A 250 8.92 5.52 16.65
CA TYR A 250 8.23 5.33 15.37
C TYR A 250 9.22 5.44 14.20
N SER A 251 10.13 6.42 14.24
CA SER A 251 11.19 6.61 13.24
C SER A 251 12.10 5.39 13.15
N ASP A 252 12.55 4.87 14.30
CA ASP A 252 13.39 3.66 14.35
C ASP A 252 12.65 2.44 13.75
N LEU A 253 11.40 2.23 14.16
CA LEU A 253 10.58 1.14 13.62
C LEU A 253 10.32 1.26 12.13
N LEU A 254 10.12 2.49 11.63
CA LEU A 254 9.91 2.72 10.20
C LEU A 254 11.18 2.41 9.41
N ALA A 255 12.36 2.72 9.95
CA ALA A 255 13.62 2.34 9.34
C ALA A 255 13.81 0.82 9.28
N HIS A 256 13.38 0.08 10.30
CA HIS A 256 13.34 -1.39 10.26
C HIS A 256 12.33 -1.90 9.23
N PHE A 257 11.14 -1.29 9.17
CA PHE A 257 10.07 -1.68 8.27
C PHE A 257 10.48 -1.56 6.81
N ILE A 258 11.08 -0.43 6.43
CA ILE A 258 11.58 -0.20 5.07
C ILE A 258 12.62 -1.26 4.68
N ARG A 259 13.57 -1.56 5.58
CA ARG A 259 14.64 -2.55 5.34
C ARG A 259 14.07 -3.97 5.20
N ASP A 260 13.14 -4.35 6.06
CA ASP A 260 12.56 -5.69 6.05
C ASP A 260 11.63 -5.90 4.86
N VAL A 261 10.80 -4.91 4.49
CA VAL A 261 9.96 -5.01 3.29
C VAL A 261 10.81 -5.18 2.03
N ARG A 262 11.85 -4.36 1.86
CA ARG A 262 12.77 -4.48 0.72
C ARG A 262 13.45 -5.84 0.67
N LYS A 263 13.86 -6.37 1.82
CA LYS A 263 14.46 -7.70 1.93
C LYS A 263 13.46 -8.80 1.58
N ASP A 264 12.27 -8.78 2.19
CA ASP A 264 11.28 -9.84 2.06
C ASP A 264 10.67 -9.92 0.66
N LEU A 265 10.66 -8.80 -0.08
CA LEU A 265 10.21 -8.70 -1.46
C LEU A 265 11.35 -8.74 -2.48
N ASN A 266 12.60 -8.92 -2.02
CA ASN A 266 13.81 -8.93 -2.86
C ASN A 266 13.93 -7.70 -3.77
N ALA A 267 13.63 -6.51 -3.24
CA ALA A 267 13.62 -5.24 -3.96
C ALA A 267 14.44 -4.19 -3.19
N PRO A 268 15.79 -4.31 -3.14
CA PRO A 268 16.66 -3.48 -2.29
C PRO A 268 16.60 -1.98 -2.61
N GLU A 269 16.41 -1.64 -3.88
CA GLU A 269 16.35 -0.25 -4.37
C GLU A 269 14.92 0.29 -4.49
N MET A 270 13.91 -0.47 -4.06
CA MET A 270 12.50 -0.08 -4.19
C MET A 270 12.26 1.31 -3.57
N PRO A 271 11.78 2.29 -4.35
CA PRO A 271 11.40 3.60 -3.84
C PRO A 271 10.33 3.45 -2.76
N PHE A 272 10.49 4.19 -1.67
CA PHE A 272 9.59 4.12 -0.53
C PHE A 272 9.05 5.53 -0.23
N VAL A 273 7.74 5.72 -0.45
CA VAL A 273 7.04 6.98 -0.26
C VAL A 273 6.25 6.91 1.04
N ILE A 274 6.41 7.92 1.89
CA ILE A 274 5.73 8.02 3.19
C ILE A 274 4.68 9.13 3.09
N GLY A 275 3.41 8.75 3.17
CA GLY A 275 2.29 9.68 3.23
C GLY A 275 2.21 10.35 4.60
N VAL A 276 2.41 11.67 4.64
CA VAL A 276 2.30 12.47 5.88
C VAL A 276 0.83 12.80 6.15
N MET A 277 0.40 12.64 7.39
CA MET A 277 -0.96 13.00 7.80
C MET A 277 -1.08 14.52 8.05
N GLY A 278 -2.11 15.15 7.51
CA GLY A 278 -2.39 16.59 7.72
C GLY A 278 -3.06 16.93 9.05
N VAL A 279 -2.72 16.26 10.14
CA VAL A 279 -3.32 16.52 11.46
C VAL A 279 -2.85 17.90 11.96
N GLY A 280 -3.79 18.80 12.30
CA GLY A 280 -3.49 20.19 12.68
C GLY A 280 -3.52 21.20 11.53
N GLY A 281 -3.66 20.75 10.27
CA GLY A 281 -3.77 21.62 9.10
C GLY A 281 -2.58 22.58 8.97
N ALA A 282 -2.85 23.84 8.63
CA ALA A 282 -1.82 24.88 8.50
C ALA A 282 -1.08 25.22 9.81
N LYS A 283 -1.56 24.71 10.95
CA LYS A 283 -0.94 24.88 12.28
C LYS A 283 -0.23 23.63 12.76
N ALA A 284 -0.04 22.63 11.90
CA ALA A 284 0.69 21.43 12.26
C ALA A 284 2.12 21.79 12.69
N ASP A 285 2.41 21.62 13.97
CA ASP A 285 3.72 21.66 14.59
C ASP A 285 4.20 20.22 14.76
N GLY A 286 4.87 19.71 13.71
CA GLY A 286 5.54 18.42 13.70
C GLY A 286 6.76 18.39 14.61
#